data_AF-A0AAD8EM25-F1
#
_entry.id   AF-A0AAD8EM25-F1
#
_cell.length_a   1.000
_cell.length_b   1.000
_cell.length_c   1.000
_cell.angle_alpha   90.00
_cell.angle_beta   90.00
_cell.angle_gamma   90.00
#
_symmetry.space_group_name_H-M   'P 1'
#
loop_
_entity.id
_entity.type
_entity.pdbx_description
1 polymer ?
#
loop_
_entity_poly.entity_id
_entity_poly.type
_entity_poly.pdbx_seq_one_letter_code
_entity_poly.pdbx_strand_id
1 'polypeptide(L)'
;MDNDYSETAFDGDSDLSSSLNDTDVRKEIECLLKAKFDSDPSASGSILYCPQFWDAVLCWPKTPNGTVAILPCFEELRGIKYDTSRKYIF
;
A
#
# COMPACT_ATOMS: atom_id res chain seq x y z
N MET A 1 -46.34 -2.65 30.20
CA MET A 1 -45.97 -3.96 29.64
C MET A 1 -45.32 -3.71 28.31
N ASP A 2 -44.01 -3.81 28.34
CA ASP A 2 -43.06 -3.62 27.26
C ASP A 2 -43.25 -4.70 26.18
N ASN A 3 -43.04 -4.32 24.92
CA ASN A 3 -42.50 -5.25 23.94
C ASN A 3 -41.64 -4.48 22.93
N ASP A 4 -40.35 -4.63 23.19
CA ASP A 4 -39.18 -4.38 22.38
C ASP A 4 -39.31 -5.07 21.01
N TYR A 5 -39.10 -4.32 19.92
CA TYR A 5 -38.74 -4.88 18.63
C TYR A 5 -37.70 -3.98 18.00
N SER A 6 -36.49 -4.52 17.94
CA SER A 6 -35.23 -3.85 17.66
C SER A 6 -35.06 -3.58 16.15
N GLU A 7 -34.64 -2.33 15.88
CA GLU A 7 -33.67 -1.84 14.89
C GLU A 7 -33.35 -2.70 13.64
N THR A 8 -33.71 -2.16 12.46
CA THR A 8 -32.82 -2.17 11.28
C THR A 8 -32.94 -0.84 10.53
N ALA A 9 -32.22 0.17 10.99
CA ALA A 9 -31.86 1.30 10.15
C ALA A 9 -30.45 1.04 9.60
N PHE A 10 -30.34 1.08 8.28
CA PHE A 10 -29.12 0.80 7.53
C PHE A 10 -28.16 1.99 7.65
N ASP A 11 -27.19 1.89 8.58
CA ASP A 11 -26.15 2.91 8.81
C ASP A 11 -25.02 2.80 7.77
N GLY A 12 -25.24 3.40 6.59
CA GLY A 12 -24.33 3.33 5.44
C GLY A 12 -23.15 4.31 5.44
N ASP A 13 -22.75 4.91 6.57
CA ASP A 13 -21.75 6.00 6.58
C ASP A 13 -20.56 5.79 7.55
N SER A 14 -20.58 4.72 8.35
CA SER A 14 -19.53 4.43 9.34
C SER A 14 -18.35 3.60 8.80
N ASP A 15 -18.59 2.78 7.77
CA ASP A 15 -17.59 1.83 7.23
C ASP A 15 -16.55 2.50 6.31
N LEU A 16 -16.90 3.59 5.63
CA LEU A 16 -15.96 4.27 4.76
C LEU A 16 -14.92 5.06 5.57
N SER A 17 -15.35 5.69 6.67
CA SER A 17 -14.47 6.41 7.59
C SER A 17 -13.51 5.49 8.35
N SER A 18 -13.96 4.27 8.72
CA SER A 18 -13.10 3.26 9.34
C SER A 18 -12.07 2.71 8.35
N SER A 19 -12.46 2.48 7.09
CA SER A 19 -11.56 1.99 6.03
C SER A 19 -10.44 2.97 5.67
N LEU A 20 -10.68 4.28 5.77
CA LEU A 20 -9.67 5.31 5.52
C LEU A 20 -8.71 5.52 6.71
N ASN A 21 -9.01 4.95 7.88
CA ASN A 21 -8.09 4.89 9.01
C ASN A 21 -7.19 3.65 8.98
N ASP A 22 -7.44 2.73 8.06
CA ASP A 22 -6.54 1.62 7.79
C ASP A 22 -5.24 2.15 7.18
N THR A 23 -4.13 1.89 7.88
CA THR A 23 -2.80 2.29 7.45
C THR A 23 -2.40 1.68 6.12
N ASP A 24 -2.91 0.49 5.79
CA ASP A 24 -2.54 -0.21 4.58
C ASP A 24 -3.27 0.36 3.36
N VAL A 25 -4.55 0.74 3.51
CA VAL A 25 -5.29 1.50 2.49
C VAL A 25 -4.62 2.86 2.22
N ARG A 26 -4.15 3.56 3.25
CA ARG A 26 -3.40 4.81 3.09
C ARG A 26 -2.11 4.61 2.29
N LYS A 27 -1.31 3.60 2.65
CA LYS A 27 -0.06 3.28 1.95
C LYS A 27 -0.30 2.89 0.49
N GLU A 28 -1.35 2.12 0.23
CA GLU A 28 -1.76 1.76 -1.13
C GLU A 28 -2.07 3.02 -1.96
N ILE A 29 -2.95 3.88 -1.45
CA ILE A 29 -3.32 5.12 -2.13
C ILE A 29 -2.09 5.97 -2.41
N GLU A 30 -1.23 6.17 -1.41
CA GLU A 30 0.02 6.93 -1.57
C GLU A 30 0.93 6.32 -2.65
N CYS A 31 1.04 4.99 -2.71
CA CYS A 31 1.84 4.31 -3.70
C CYS A 31 1.31 4.51 -5.12
N LEU A 32 -0.01 4.33 -5.28
CA LEU A 32 -0.69 4.49 -6.56
C LEU A 32 -0.59 5.92 -7.07
N LEU A 33 -0.73 6.92 -6.18
CA LEU A 33 -0.54 8.32 -6.54
C LEU A 33 0.88 8.59 -7.05
N LYS A 34 1.92 8.09 -6.36
CA LYS A 34 3.31 8.23 -6.82
C LYS A 34 3.52 7.63 -8.21
N ALA A 35 2.96 6.45 -8.47
CA ALA A 35 3.03 5.80 -9.78
C ALA A 35 2.39 6.63 -10.91
N LYS A 36 1.38 7.47 -10.62
CA LYS A 36 0.75 8.35 -11.62
C LYS A 36 1.55 9.60 -11.91
N PHE A 37 2.25 10.15 -10.93
CA PHE A 37 3.03 11.38 -11.08
C PHE A 37 4.45 11.13 -11.61
N ASP A 38 4.94 9.89 -11.59
CA ASP A 38 6.17 9.49 -12.26
C ASP A 38 6.03 9.60 -13.79
N SER A 39 6.30 10.79 -14.30
CA SER A 39 6.34 11.10 -15.73
C SER A 39 7.45 10.29 -16.41
N ASP A 40 7.15 9.68 -17.55
CA ASP A 40 8.06 8.80 -18.26
C ASP A 40 9.16 9.63 -18.97
N PRO A 41 10.44 9.54 -18.60
CA PRO A 41 11.51 10.22 -19.33
C PRO A 41 11.95 9.42 -20.56
N SER A 42 11.17 8.43 -21.01
CA SER A 42 11.51 7.61 -22.16
C SER A 42 11.23 8.34 -23.49
N ALA A 43 12.00 9.40 -23.74
CA ALA A 43 12.27 9.92 -25.06
C ALA A 43 13.79 9.84 -25.28
N SER A 44 14.20 8.86 -26.11
CA SER A 44 15.56 8.64 -26.65
C SER A 44 16.46 7.66 -25.88
N GLY A 45 16.43 6.38 -26.29
CA GLY A 45 17.50 5.40 -26.04
C GLY A 45 17.74 4.99 -24.58
N SER A 46 16.78 5.28 -23.70
CA SER A 46 16.89 5.32 -22.24
C SER A 46 16.75 3.96 -21.56
N ILE A 47 17.47 3.80 -20.44
CA ILE A 47 17.39 2.67 -19.49
C ILE A 47 15.94 2.20 -19.29
N LEU A 48 15.71 0.89 -19.31
CA LEU A 48 14.39 0.31 -19.02
C LEU A 48 14.17 0.29 -17.51
N TYR A 49 12.94 0.54 -17.07
CA TYR A 49 12.60 0.53 -15.65
C TYR A 49 11.43 -0.42 -15.40
N CYS A 50 11.48 -1.14 -14.28
CA CYS A 50 10.28 -1.67 -13.65
C CYS A 50 9.46 -0.49 -13.10
N PRO A 51 8.15 -0.42 -13.37
CA PRO A 51 7.31 0.67 -12.88
C PRO A 51 7.16 0.60 -11.35
N GLN A 52 6.81 1.73 -10.75
CA GLN A 52 6.32 1.75 -9.38
C GLN A 52 5.10 0.83 -9.23
N PHE A 53 5.07 0.00 -8.18
CA PHE A 53 4.07 -1.05 -8.05
C PHE A 53 3.67 -1.29 -6.58
N TRP A 54 2.38 -1.55 -6.35
CA TRP A 54 1.85 -1.94 -5.06
C TRP A 54 1.55 -3.44 -5.04
N ASP A 55 2.13 -4.18 -4.09
CA ASP A 55 1.98 -5.64 -3.97
C ASP A 55 0.99 -6.08 -2.87
N ALA A 56 0.14 -5.16 -2.42
CA ALA A 56 -0.74 -5.29 -1.25
C ALA A 56 -0.06 -5.18 0.13
N VAL A 57 1.26 -4.95 0.18
CA VAL A 57 1.97 -4.78 1.47
C VAL A 57 3.04 -3.68 1.41
N LEU A 58 3.78 -3.58 0.31
CA LEU A 58 4.84 -2.60 0.06
C LEU A 58 4.62 -1.86 -1.25
N CYS A 59 5.09 -0.61 -1.22
CA CYS A 59 5.22 0.20 -2.40
C CYS A 59 6.62 0.03 -3.00
N TRP A 60 6.71 -0.73 -4.09
CA TRP A 60 7.94 -0.93 -4.83
C TRP A 60 8.26 0.33 -5.64
N PRO A 61 9.47 0.89 -5.50
CA PRO A 61 9.87 2.06 -6.25
C PRO A 61 10.12 1.70 -7.72
N LYS A 62 10.04 2.70 -8.59
CA LYS A 62 10.55 2.58 -9.96
C LYS A 62 12.01 2.15 -9.94
N THR A 63 12.32 1.01 -10.55
CA THR A 63 13.62 0.34 -10.40
C THR A 63 14.26 0.11 -11.78
N PRO A 64 15.52 0.52 -12.02
CA PRO A 64 16.19 0.24 -13.28
C PRO A 64 16.30 -1.27 -13.56
N ASN A 65 16.22 -1.65 -14.83
CA ASN A 65 16.35 -3.04 -15.23
C ASN A 65 17.73 -3.60 -14.85
N GLY A 66 17.75 -4.83 -14.35
CA GLY A 66 18.99 -5.50 -13.90
C GLY A 66 19.55 -4.97 -12.57
N THR A 67 18.79 -4.15 -11.85
CA THR A 67 19.14 -3.68 -10.49
C THR A 67 18.14 -4.19 -9.45
N VAL A 68 18.51 -4.07 -8.17
CA VAL A 68 17.72 -4.56 -7.04
C VAL A 68 17.18 -3.39 -6.22
N ALA A 69 15.89 -3.44 -5.89
CA ALA A 69 15.27 -2.54 -4.93
C ALA A 69 15.43 -3.11 -3.51
N ILE A 70 15.91 -2.28 -2.58
CA ILE A 70 16.08 -2.65 -1.17
C ILE A 70 15.09 -1.84 -0.34
N LEU A 71 14.14 -2.52 0.30
CA LEU A 71 13.11 -1.92 1.16
C LEU A 71 13.33 -2.29 2.63
N PRO A 72 12.87 -1.45 3.58
CA PRO A 72 12.91 -1.79 4.99
C PRO A 72 12.02 -3.00 5.31
N CYS A 73 12.43 -3.78 6.30
CA CYS A 73 11.57 -4.83 6.86
C CYS A 73 10.33 -4.24 7.53
N PHE A 74 9.25 -5.00 7.56
CA PHE A 74 8.11 -4.69 8.42
C PHE A 74 8.51 -4.74 9.89
N GLU A 75 7.83 -4.00 10.74
CA GLU A 75 7.88 -4.26 12.18
C GLU A 75 7.07 -5.51 12.51
N GLU A 76 5.87 -5.61 11.92
CA GLU A 76 4.97 -6.74 12.01
C GLU A 76 4.20 -6.90 10.70
N LEU A 77 4.04 -8.15 10.24
CA LEU A 77 3.16 -8.49 9.13
C LEU A 77 2.31 -9.70 9.52
N ARG A 78 0.99 -9.49 9.61
CA ARG A 78 0.00 -10.53 9.99
C ARG A 78 0.35 -11.24 11.31
N GLY A 79 0.70 -10.50 12.35
CA GLY A 79 1.04 -11.06 13.67
C GLY A 79 2.47 -11.57 13.79
N ILE A 80 3.26 -11.54 12.72
CA ILE A 80 4.66 -11.99 12.73
C ILE A 80 5.57 -10.77 12.80
N LYS A 81 6.39 -10.70 13.85
CA LYS A 81 7.38 -9.63 14.02
C LYS A 81 8.67 -9.95 13.28
N TYR A 82 9.24 -8.94 12.61
CA TYR A 82 10.51 -9.10 11.88
C TYR A 82 11.61 -8.30 12.55
N ASP A 83 12.85 -8.73 12.34
CA ASP A 83 14.04 -7.97 12.74
C ASP A 83 14.21 -6.76 11.80
N THR A 84 13.82 -5.58 12.29
CA THR A 84 13.91 -4.30 11.57
C THR A 84 15.33 -3.73 11.50
N SER A 85 16.31 -4.35 12.18
CA SER A 85 17.72 -3.94 12.08
C SER A 85 18.37 -4.35 10.75
N ARG A 86 17.70 -5.22 9.97
CA ARG A 86 18.16 -5.72 8.67
C ARG A 86 17.33 -5.12 7.53
N LYS A 87 17.86 -5.22 6.29
CA LYS A 87 17.14 -4.88 5.05
C LYS A 87 17.13 -6.12 4.15
N TYR A 88 15.98 -6.46 3.54
CA TYR A 88 15.89 -7.59 2.61
C TYR A 88 16.26 -7.18 1.18
N ILE A 89 16.85 -8.12 0.44
CA ILE A 89 17.26 -8.01 -0.97
C ILE A 89 16.37 -8.98 -1.76
N PHE A 90 15.70 -8.49 -2.81
CA PHE A 90 14.89 -9.30 -3.74
C PHE A 90 15.24 -9.01 -5.19
#